data_AF-A0A0C3EFS3-F1
#
_entry.id   AF-A0A0C3EFS3-F1
#
_cell.length_a   1.000
_cell.length_b   1.000
_cell.length_c   1.000
_cell.angle_alpha   90.00
_cell.angle_beta   90.00
_cell.angle_gamma   90.00
#
_symmetry.space_group_name_H-M   'P 1'
#
loop_
_entity.id
_entity.type
_entity.pdbx_description
1 polymer ?
#
loop_
_entity_poly.entity_id
_entity_poly.type
_entity_poly.pdbx_seq_one_letter_code
_entity_poly.pdbx_strand_id
1 'polypeptide(L)'
;MGNAYLAQGGHLVNGTGLDTNANGNENLRWQPQSWNTPAGLSEAAPHAVVPPKIRVLYNRPLEDFSGSLAPSLPTHLASASEPFKTSLMSGERQYVDLLFRASKKFASWDPEKPVEVGDWGKITTGRPWWAFWRAKRSVFVKEGNIYGDNIAEECGIPQPTVLGEEMPNGLTWTTSLNAQDMDISVGMENQTPELAECSVKAGFQFSPEGGAVLLMVNDSVTMINPASSLRRLLEVKALRDHVIVSEVHRCTSYARYLASSHTKDIVIGLKSPSLGSPSARTAPEWVRNNRTGNFKARADSSGQRRYYPLYKLVSMRDASDNTRRRHSLDNPVEDEASPLHVAVPPWMPHA
;
A
#
# COMPACT_ATOMS: atom_id res chain seq x y z
N MET A 1 -34.02 -51.57 4.39
CA MET A 1 -33.29 -52.17 3.25
C MET A 1 -32.02 -51.32 3.10
N GLY A 2 -30.91 -51.58 3.79
CA GLY A 2 -29.95 -52.70 3.61
C GLY A 2 -29.07 -52.37 2.40
N ASN A 3 -27.72 -52.28 2.40
CA ASN A 3 -26.59 -52.70 3.25
C ASN A 3 -25.43 -51.70 2.98
N ALA A 4 -24.63 -51.24 3.95
CA ALA A 4 -23.38 -51.82 4.46
C ALA A 4 -22.38 -52.32 3.40
N TYR A 5 -21.16 -51.74 3.34
CA TYR A 5 -19.88 -52.47 3.24
C TYR A 5 -18.69 -51.65 3.77
N LEU A 6 -18.00 -52.26 4.73
CA LEU A 6 -16.63 -52.00 5.19
C LEU A 6 -15.64 -52.75 4.27
N ALA A 7 -14.41 -52.24 4.11
CA ALA A 7 -13.18 -53.07 4.11
C ALA A 7 -11.92 -52.21 4.29
N GLN A 8 -11.02 -52.72 5.15
CA GLN A 8 -9.66 -52.30 5.43
C GLN A 8 -8.63 -53.02 4.51
N GLY A 9 -7.39 -52.53 4.52
CA GLY A 9 -6.16 -53.21 4.07
C GLY A 9 -5.37 -52.33 3.08
N GLY A 10 -4.13 -51.90 3.30
CA GLY A 10 -3.02 -52.46 4.06
C GLY A 10 -2.08 -53.22 3.11
N HIS A 11 -1.01 -52.57 2.61
CA HIS A 11 0.20 -53.28 2.18
C HIS A 11 1.42 -52.36 2.05
N LEU A 12 2.43 -52.67 2.86
CA LEU A 12 3.84 -52.30 2.69
C LEU A 12 4.46 -53.25 1.66
N VAL A 13 5.28 -52.73 0.75
CA VAL A 13 6.30 -53.48 0.01
C VAL A 13 7.55 -52.62 -0.13
N ASN A 14 8.64 -53.10 0.47
CA ASN A 14 10.02 -52.69 0.19
C ASN A 14 10.50 -53.35 -1.11
N GLY A 15 11.29 -52.65 -1.91
CA GLY A 15 11.97 -53.22 -3.08
C GLY A 15 13.08 -52.31 -3.62
N THR A 16 14.30 -52.83 -3.54
CA THR A 16 15.62 -52.25 -3.82
C THR A 16 16.08 -52.39 -5.28
N GLY A 17 17.00 -51.52 -5.74
CA GLY A 17 17.91 -51.69 -6.89
C GLY A 17 17.97 -50.45 -7.81
N LEU A 18 19.06 -49.66 -7.84
CA LEU A 18 20.30 -49.79 -8.67
C LEU A 18 19.97 -49.93 -10.18
N ASP A 19 20.41 -49.12 -11.15
CA ASP A 19 21.68 -48.40 -11.30
C ASP A 19 21.68 -47.35 -12.46
N THR A 20 22.64 -46.40 -12.36
CA THR A 20 23.39 -45.66 -13.41
C THR A 20 22.71 -44.70 -14.42
N ASN A 21 23.02 -43.40 -14.32
CA ASN A 21 24.02 -42.65 -15.12
C ASN A 21 23.75 -41.13 -15.02
N ALA A 22 24.67 -40.38 -14.40
CA ALA A 22 25.73 -39.59 -15.06
C ALA A 22 25.21 -38.27 -15.64
N ASN A 23 25.33 -37.19 -14.85
CA ASN A 23 25.99 -35.95 -15.27
C ASN A 23 26.10 -34.99 -14.08
N GLY A 24 27.31 -34.46 -13.91
CA GLY A 24 27.71 -33.65 -12.78
C GLY A 24 27.09 -32.26 -12.77
N ASN A 25 26.87 -31.76 -11.56
CA ASN A 25 27.39 -30.46 -11.18
C ASN A 25 27.51 -30.35 -9.66
N GLU A 26 28.42 -29.49 -9.27
CA GLU A 26 29.12 -29.45 -7.99
C GLU A 26 28.22 -29.19 -6.78
N ASN A 27 28.52 -29.93 -5.71
CA ASN A 27 27.95 -29.80 -4.37
C ASN A 27 28.47 -28.53 -3.67
N LEU A 28 27.58 -27.64 -3.25
CA LEU A 28 27.80 -26.81 -2.05
C LEU A 28 26.95 -27.38 -0.91
N ARG A 29 27.55 -28.36 -0.23
CA ARG A 29 27.02 -29.03 0.96
C ARG A 29 27.33 -28.15 2.18
N TRP A 30 26.32 -27.45 2.70
CA TRP A 30 26.40 -26.85 4.03
C TRP A 30 26.30 -27.97 5.08
N GLN A 31 27.37 -28.18 5.84
CA GLN A 31 27.30 -28.93 7.10
C GLN A 31 26.91 -27.98 8.24
N PRO A 32 25.93 -28.33 9.08
CA PRO A 32 25.75 -27.62 10.34
C PRO A 32 26.84 -28.05 11.32
N GLN A 33 27.67 -27.09 11.75
CA GLN A 33 28.54 -27.26 12.91
C GLN A 33 27.67 -27.47 14.16
N SER A 34 27.86 -28.61 14.82
CA SER A 34 27.35 -28.88 16.15
C SER A 34 28.08 -27.99 17.16
N TRP A 35 27.33 -27.14 17.85
CA TRP A 35 27.84 -26.42 19.02
C TRP A 35 27.60 -27.27 20.27
N ASN A 36 28.69 -27.72 20.88
CA ASN A 36 28.67 -28.26 22.25
C ASN A 36 28.27 -27.14 23.22
N THR A 37 27.15 -27.31 23.93
CA THR A 37 26.74 -26.42 25.01
C THR A 37 27.36 -26.89 26.33
N PRO A 38 28.14 -26.06 27.05
CA PRO A 38 28.49 -26.36 28.42
C PRO A 38 27.26 -26.12 29.32
N ALA A 39 27.01 -27.07 30.21
CA ALA A 39 25.96 -27.00 31.21
C ALA A 39 26.26 -25.91 32.25
N GLY A 40 25.23 -25.14 32.57
CA GLY A 40 25.18 -24.27 33.75
C GLY A 40 25.19 -22.80 33.41
N LEU A 41 24.01 -22.17 33.41
CA LEU A 41 23.78 -20.83 33.95
C LEU A 41 22.28 -20.51 33.97
N SER A 42 21.89 -19.98 35.13
CA SER A 42 20.61 -19.42 35.56
C SER A 42 19.65 -18.91 34.47
N GLU A 43 18.39 -19.30 34.64
CA GLU A 43 17.19 -18.84 33.94
C GLU A 43 17.01 -17.32 34.10
N ALA A 44 17.35 -16.57 33.06
CA ALA A 44 17.00 -15.15 32.90
C ALA A 44 15.78 -15.04 31.97
N ALA A 45 14.80 -14.25 32.39
CA ALA A 45 13.56 -14.04 31.66
C ALA A 45 13.81 -13.62 30.20
N PRO A 46 13.02 -14.09 29.22
CA PRO A 46 13.21 -13.76 27.82
C PRO A 46 12.96 -12.26 27.61
N HIS A 47 14.01 -11.53 27.24
CA HIS A 47 13.90 -10.17 26.74
C HIS A 47 13.00 -10.18 25.51
N ALA A 48 11.93 -9.39 25.54
CA ALA A 48 11.06 -9.19 24.39
C ALA A 48 11.89 -8.61 23.24
N VAL A 49 12.10 -9.41 22.20
CA VAL A 49 12.76 -8.99 20.97
C VAL A 49 11.86 -7.94 20.31
N VAL A 50 12.27 -6.67 20.35
CA VAL A 50 11.59 -5.58 19.67
C VAL A 50 11.71 -5.84 18.16
N PRO A 51 10.59 -6.00 17.41
CA PRO A 51 10.67 -6.26 15.98
C PRO A 51 11.36 -5.10 15.26
N PRO A 52 12.14 -5.38 14.19
CA PRO A 52 12.83 -4.33 13.44
C PRO A 52 11.82 -3.36 12.82
N LYS A 53 12.03 -2.05 13.03
CA LYS A 53 11.33 -0.99 12.30
C LYS A 53 11.81 -1.01 10.84
N ILE A 54 11.15 -1.79 9.98
CA ILE A 54 11.44 -1.78 8.55
C ILE A 54 10.73 -0.59 7.93
N ARG A 55 11.49 0.48 7.71
CA ARG A 55 11.04 1.61 6.89
C ARG A 55 11.14 1.19 5.43
N VAL A 56 10.00 0.86 4.80
CA VAL A 56 9.95 0.75 3.34
C VAL A 56 10.01 2.16 2.77
N LEU A 57 11.24 2.66 2.61
CA LEU A 57 11.50 3.85 1.84
C LEU A 57 11.24 3.51 0.37
N TYR A 58 10.05 3.83 -0.12
CA TYR A 58 9.87 3.98 -1.56
C TYR A 58 10.86 5.04 -2.02
N ASN A 59 11.75 4.67 -2.95
CA ASN A 59 12.80 5.52 -3.50
C ASN A 59 12.27 6.95 -3.70
N ARG A 60 12.66 7.85 -2.79
CA ARG A 60 12.61 9.28 -3.09
C ARG A 60 13.69 9.51 -4.15
N PRO A 61 13.36 10.13 -5.29
CA PRO A 61 14.39 10.65 -6.18
C PRO A 61 15.31 11.55 -5.34
N LEU A 62 16.59 11.21 -5.30
CA LEU A 62 17.63 12.02 -4.66
C LEU A 62 17.85 13.21 -5.60
N GLU A 63 17.18 14.34 -5.35
CA GLU A 63 17.55 15.58 -6.02
C GLU A 63 18.77 16.17 -5.30
N ASP A 64 19.94 15.94 -5.90
CA ASP A 64 21.19 16.61 -5.55
C ASP A 64 21.08 18.10 -5.92
N PHE A 65 20.83 18.95 -4.92
CA PHE A 65 21.03 20.40 -5.04
C PHE A 65 22.36 20.79 -4.39
N SER A 66 23.44 20.72 -5.17
CA SER A 66 24.70 21.39 -4.86
C SER A 66 24.75 22.75 -5.58
N GLY A 67 24.88 23.83 -4.80
CA GLY A 67 25.68 24.99 -5.22
C GLY A 67 24.94 26.25 -5.69
N SER A 68 25.05 27.27 -4.83
CA SER A 68 25.69 28.56 -5.16
C SER A 68 24.84 29.80 -5.45
N LEU A 69 25.19 30.84 -4.68
CA LEU A 69 25.10 32.30 -4.88
C LEU A 69 23.73 32.97 -4.82
N ALA A 70 23.52 33.65 -3.69
CA ALA A 70 22.51 34.66 -3.48
C ALA A 70 22.80 35.93 -4.31
N PRO A 71 21.78 36.50 -4.97
CA PRO A 71 21.71 37.93 -5.22
C PRO A 71 20.59 38.57 -4.40
N SER A 72 20.88 39.79 -3.95
CA SER A 72 20.02 40.70 -3.21
C SER A 72 18.64 40.93 -3.84
N LEU A 73 17.60 40.83 -3.02
CA LEU A 73 16.18 41.08 -3.31
C LEU A 73 15.89 42.55 -3.65
N PRO A 74 15.12 42.84 -4.72
CA PRO A 74 14.37 44.09 -4.83
C PRO A 74 13.01 43.97 -4.15
N THR A 75 12.72 44.95 -3.29
CA THR A 75 11.43 45.19 -2.66
C THR A 75 10.36 45.48 -3.71
N HIS A 76 9.50 44.50 -4.03
CA HIS A 76 8.34 44.71 -4.90
C HIS A 76 7.03 44.29 -4.20
N LEU A 77 6.15 45.29 -4.12
CA LEU A 77 4.70 45.27 -3.97
C LEU A 77 4.03 43.92 -3.63
N ALA A 78 3.41 43.89 -2.45
CA ALA A 78 2.39 42.93 -2.05
C ALA A 78 1.24 42.91 -3.07
N SER A 79 1.33 42.00 -4.03
CA SER A 79 0.20 41.54 -4.82
C SER A 79 -0.70 40.74 -3.88
N ALA A 80 -1.91 41.26 -3.64
CA ALA A 80 -2.94 40.57 -2.89
C ALA A 80 -3.26 39.25 -3.59
N SER A 81 -2.70 38.16 -3.06
CA SER A 81 -3.13 36.81 -3.40
C SER A 81 -4.60 36.72 -3.00
N GLU A 82 -5.48 36.59 -3.99
CA GLU A 82 -6.88 36.37 -3.71
C GLU A 82 -7.01 35.14 -2.80
N PRO A 83 -7.87 35.20 -1.77
CA PRO A 83 -8.12 34.04 -0.93
C PRO A 83 -8.67 32.95 -1.84
N PHE A 84 -7.85 31.94 -2.12
CA PHE A 84 -8.29 30.71 -2.74
C PHE A 84 -9.54 30.28 -1.99
N LYS A 85 -10.70 30.45 -2.62
CA LYS A 85 -11.97 29.89 -2.16
C LYS A 85 -11.71 28.41 -2.05
N THR A 86 -11.39 27.96 -0.85
CA THR A 86 -11.31 26.56 -0.45
C THR A 86 -12.73 26.03 -0.55
N SER A 87 -13.16 25.77 -1.78
CA SER A 87 -14.26 24.88 -2.10
C SER A 87 -14.06 23.69 -1.18
N LEU A 88 -14.91 23.53 -0.16
CA LEU A 88 -14.84 22.46 0.83
C LEU A 88 -14.57 21.13 0.12
N MET A 89 -13.31 20.73 0.04
CA MET A 89 -12.93 19.44 -0.47
C MET A 89 -13.42 18.45 0.58
N SER A 90 -14.20 17.46 0.17
CA SER A 90 -14.60 16.40 1.08
C SER A 90 -13.34 15.76 1.69
N GLY A 91 -13.36 15.39 2.97
CA GLY A 91 -12.22 14.76 3.63
C GLY A 91 -11.68 13.52 2.88
N GLU A 92 -12.55 12.78 2.20
CA GLU A 92 -12.18 11.70 1.28
C GLU A 92 -11.21 12.16 0.19
N ARG A 93 -11.59 13.18 -0.58
CA ARG A 93 -10.76 13.78 -1.63
C ARG A 93 -9.43 14.30 -1.09
N GLN A 94 -9.46 15.02 0.03
CA GLN A 94 -8.24 15.56 0.66
C GLN A 94 -7.29 14.43 1.08
N TYR A 95 -7.81 13.36 1.67
CA TYR A 95 -7.02 12.20 2.08
C TYR A 95 -6.38 11.49 0.89
N VAL A 96 -7.16 11.23 -0.17
CA VAL A 96 -6.65 10.63 -1.42
C VAL A 96 -5.56 11.52 -2.01
N ASP A 97 -5.76 12.85 -2.02
CA ASP A 97 -4.81 13.77 -2.63
C ASP A 97 -3.46 13.81 -1.92
N LEU A 98 -3.50 13.93 -0.60
CA LEU A 98 -2.33 14.01 0.24
C LEU A 98 -1.47 12.75 0.11
N LEU A 99 -2.09 11.56 0.08
CA LEU A 99 -1.36 10.30 -0.06
C LEU A 99 -0.96 10.01 -1.51
N PHE A 100 -1.78 10.38 -2.50
CA PHE A 100 -1.43 10.19 -3.91
C PHE A 100 -0.22 11.03 -4.32
N ARG A 101 -0.12 12.28 -3.84
CA ARG A 101 1.07 13.12 -4.11
C ARG A 101 2.36 12.49 -3.59
N ALA A 102 2.30 11.84 -2.42
CA ALA A 102 3.46 11.21 -1.80
C ALA A 102 3.81 9.83 -2.39
N SER A 103 2.80 9.03 -2.76
CA SER A 103 3.00 7.61 -3.13
C SER A 103 2.75 7.28 -4.60
N LYS A 104 2.12 8.19 -5.36
CA LYS A 104 1.56 7.92 -6.70
C LYS A 104 0.57 6.74 -6.73
N LYS A 105 -0.06 6.44 -5.59
CA LYS A 105 -1.09 5.41 -5.40
C LYS A 105 -2.37 6.04 -4.86
N PHE A 106 -3.51 5.50 -5.26
CA PHE A 106 -4.81 5.89 -4.74
C PHE A 106 -5.02 5.25 -3.37
N ALA A 107 -5.24 6.08 -2.36
CA ALA A 107 -5.60 5.60 -1.03
C ALA A 107 -7.11 5.30 -0.98
N SER A 108 -7.47 4.10 -0.55
CA SER A 108 -8.87 3.77 -0.36
C SER A 108 -9.41 4.52 0.86
N TRP A 109 -10.48 5.29 0.67
CA TRP A 109 -11.22 5.89 1.78
C TRP A 109 -11.93 4.84 2.64
N ASP A 110 -12.28 3.71 2.01
CA ASP A 110 -12.91 2.57 2.65
C ASP A 110 -12.15 1.27 2.30
N PRO A 111 -11.05 0.95 3.01
CA PRO A 111 -10.24 -0.24 2.74
C PRO A 111 -10.96 -1.58 2.91
N GLU A 112 -12.17 -1.58 3.46
CA GLU A 112 -13.01 -2.79 3.59
C GLU A 112 -13.63 -3.20 2.24
N LYS A 113 -13.66 -2.29 1.25
CA LYS A 113 -14.13 -2.59 -0.10
C LYS A 113 -13.04 -3.29 -0.91
N PRO A 114 -13.33 -4.46 -1.49
CA PRO A 114 -12.34 -5.20 -2.26
C PRO A 114 -11.96 -4.44 -3.54
N VAL A 115 -10.66 -4.41 -3.80
CA VAL A 115 -10.06 -3.96 -5.06
C VAL A 115 -9.00 -4.98 -5.42
N GLU A 116 -9.06 -5.53 -6.63
CA GLU A 116 -8.18 -6.60 -7.07
C GLU A 116 -7.29 -6.15 -8.23
N VAL A 117 -6.11 -6.76 -8.33
CA VAL A 117 -5.24 -6.53 -9.48
C VAL A 117 -5.94 -7.00 -10.75
N GLY A 118 -5.86 -6.19 -11.80
CA GLY A 118 -6.57 -6.40 -13.05
C GLY A 118 -7.99 -5.85 -13.07
N ASP A 119 -8.53 -5.36 -11.95
CA ASP A 119 -9.81 -4.64 -11.98
C ASP A 119 -9.71 -3.45 -12.92
N TRP A 120 -10.65 -3.34 -13.85
CA TRP A 120 -10.73 -2.23 -14.78
C TRP A 120 -12.05 -1.48 -14.62
N GLY A 121 -12.04 -0.20 -14.97
CA GLY A 121 -13.19 0.66 -14.74
C GLY A 121 -12.90 2.13 -14.98
N LYS A 122 -13.72 2.99 -14.41
CA LYS A 122 -13.63 4.45 -14.60
C LYS A 122 -13.38 5.18 -13.29
N ILE A 123 -12.62 6.27 -13.37
CA ILE A 123 -12.52 7.22 -12.27
C ILE A 123 -13.67 8.22 -12.44
N THR A 124 -14.62 8.19 -11.50
CA THR A 124 -15.75 9.10 -11.55
C THR A 124 -15.32 10.54 -11.28
N THR A 125 -15.49 11.42 -12.26
CA THR A 125 -15.37 12.87 -12.08
C THR A 125 -16.66 13.36 -11.46
N GLY A 126 -16.82 13.21 -10.14
CA GLY A 126 -18.08 13.47 -9.45
C GLY A 126 -18.73 14.80 -9.84
N ARG A 127 -19.69 14.74 -10.78
CA ARG A 127 -20.80 15.67 -11.06
C ARG A 127 -21.46 15.20 -12.36
N PRO A 128 -22.65 14.58 -12.28
CA PRO A 128 -23.62 14.74 -13.34
C PRO A 128 -23.91 16.24 -13.51
N TRP A 129 -23.96 16.75 -14.75
CA TRP A 129 -24.28 18.16 -15.05
C TRP A 129 -25.51 18.68 -14.28
N TRP A 130 -26.50 17.82 -14.09
CA TRP A 130 -27.75 18.13 -13.38
C TRP A 130 -27.64 18.15 -11.85
N ALA A 131 -26.58 17.60 -11.25
CA ALA A 131 -26.42 17.49 -9.79
C ALA A 131 -25.29 18.39 -9.27
N PHE A 132 -25.28 19.66 -9.68
CA PHE A 132 -24.24 20.62 -9.30
C PHE A 132 -24.12 20.86 -7.78
N TRP A 133 -25.16 20.53 -7.01
CA TRP A 133 -25.20 20.60 -5.56
C TRP A 133 -24.51 19.43 -4.85
N ARG A 134 -24.22 18.31 -5.53
CA ARG A 134 -23.52 17.17 -4.91
C ARG A 134 -22.01 17.42 -4.85
N ALA A 135 -21.41 17.07 -3.71
CA ALA A 135 -19.96 17.08 -3.54
C ALA A 135 -19.32 16.13 -4.56
N LYS A 136 -18.20 16.56 -5.16
CA LYS A 136 -17.44 15.73 -6.09
C LYS A 136 -16.86 14.54 -5.32
N ARG A 137 -17.42 13.35 -5.51
CA ARG A 137 -16.75 12.10 -5.12
C ARG A 137 -15.99 11.59 -6.31
N SER A 138 -14.80 11.10 -6.07
CA SER A 138 -14.11 10.30 -7.05
C SER A 138 -13.73 9.00 -6.41
N VAL A 139 -14.45 8.01 -6.85
CA VAL A 139 -14.22 6.63 -6.50
C VAL A 139 -13.92 5.93 -7.82
N PHE A 140 -12.94 5.05 -7.79
CA PHE A 140 -12.75 4.07 -8.84
C PHE A 140 -13.99 3.17 -8.87
N VAL A 141 -14.68 3.14 -10.01
CA VAL A 141 -15.86 2.29 -10.20
C VAL A 141 -15.43 1.13 -11.07
N LYS A 142 -15.33 -0.06 -10.46
CA LYS A 142 -15.05 -1.32 -11.14
C LYS A 142 -16.17 -1.63 -12.14
N GLU A 143 -15.78 -1.99 -13.36
CA GLU A 143 -16.68 -2.45 -14.42
C GLU A 143 -16.39 -3.91 -14.81
N GLY A 144 -15.15 -4.39 -14.62
CA GLY A 144 -14.78 -5.79 -14.80
C GLY A 144 -13.40 -6.10 -14.22
N ASN A 145 -12.82 -7.25 -14.60
CA ASN A 145 -11.47 -7.64 -14.23
C ASN A 145 -10.82 -8.39 -15.40
N ILE A 146 -9.64 -7.96 -15.87
CA ILE A 146 -9.02 -8.51 -17.08
C ILE A 146 -8.72 -10.02 -16.99
N TYR A 147 -8.55 -10.56 -15.79
CA TYR A 147 -8.35 -11.99 -15.57
C TYR A 147 -9.69 -12.73 -15.51
N GLY A 148 -10.72 -12.14 -14.90
CA GLY A 148 -12.07 -12.71 -14.89
C GLY A 148 -12.78 -12.67 -16.25
N ASP A 149 -12.42 -11.70 -17.09
CA ASP A 149 -13.01 -11.47 -18.40
C ASP A 149 -12.22 -12.13 -19.55
N ASN A 150 -11.22 -12.98 -19.24
CA ASN A 150 -10.28 -13.64 -20.19
C ASN A 150 -9.42 -12.71 -21.08
N ILE A 151 -9.52 -11.39 -20.93
CA ILE A 151 -8.72 -10.40 -21.69
C ILE A 151 -7.22 -10.60 -21.44
N ALA A 152 -6.84 -10.91 -20.20
CA ALA A 152 -5.44 -11.12 -19.82
C ALA A 152 -4.81 -12.30 -20.57
N GLU A 153 -5.56 -13.39 -20.75
CA GLU A 153 -5.08 -14.57 -21.49
C GLU A 153 -4.92 -14.25 -22.98
N GLU A 154 -5.92 -13.62 -23.59
CA GLU A 154 -5.90 -13.21 -25.00
C GLU A 154 -4.72 -12.26 -25.32
N CYS A 155 -4.40 -11.35 -24.41
CA CYS A 155 -3.28 -10.41 -24.55
C CYS A 155 -1.94 -10.95 -24.01
N GLY A 156 -1.90 -12.17 -23.48
CA GLY A 156 -0.69 -12.76 -22.89
C GLY A 156 -0.13 -11.95 -21.71
N ILE A 157 -1.00 -11.41 -20.87
CA ILE A 157 -0.66 -10.71 -19.62
C ILE A 157 -0.30 -11.76 -18.56
N PRO A 158 0.85 -11.63 -17.88
CA PRO A 158 1.24 -12.59 -16.85
C PRO A 158 0.28 -12.55 -15.65
N GLN A 159 0.25 -13.64 -14.89
CA GLN A 159 -0.46 -13.70 -13.62
C GLN A 159 0.15 -12.73 -12.61
N PRO A 160 -0.65 -12.12 -11.72
CA PRO A 160 -0.14 -11.21 -10.70
C PRO A 160 0.83 -11.90 -9.75
N THR A 161 1.90 -11.20 -9.37
CA THR A 161 2.88 -11.66 -8.36
C THR A 161 2.56 -11.00 -7.02
N VAL A 162 2.73 -11.74 -5.92
CA VAL A 162 2.55 -11.22 -4.55
C VAL A 162 3.93 -11.02 -3.90
N LEU A 163 4.15 -9.87 -3.28
CA LEU A 163 5.36 -9.49 -2.58
C LEU A 163 5.04 -9.18 -1.11
N GLY A 164 5.98 -9.46 -0.20
CA GLY A 164 5.88 -9.08 1.22
C GLY A 164 5.09 -10.03 2.12
N GLU A 165 4.69 -11.21 1.63
CA GLU A 165 3.95 -12.18 2.46
C GLU A 165 4.78 -12.72 3.63
N GLU A 166 6.10 -12.71 3.49
CA GLU A 166 7.09 -13.29 4.41
C GLU A 166 7.36 -12.46 5.67
N MET A 167 6.75 -11.27 5.82
CA MET A 167 6.93 -10.40 6.99
C MET A 167 5.72 -10.47 7.93
N PRO A 168 5.56 -11.54 8.74
CA PRO A 168 4.54 -11.57 9.78
C PRO A 168 4.88 -10.51 10.85
N ASN A 169 3.88 -9.74 11.25
CA ASN A 169 3.91 -8.67 12.24
C ASN A 169 4.64 -7.38 11.82
N GLY A 170 4.90 -7.17 10.53
CA GLY A 170 5.46 -5.93 10.02
C GLY A 170 4.45 -4.78 10.04
N LEU A 171 4.84 -3.62 10.59
CA LEU A 171 4.10 -2.37 10.43
C LEU A 171 4.75 -1.55 9.32
N THR A 172 3.97 -1.22 8.28
CA THR A 172 4.34 -0.26 7.25
C THR A 172 3.41 0.95 7.30
N TRP A 173 3.87 2.09 6.78
CA TRP A 173 3.03 3.27 6.69
C TRP A 173 3.34 4.12 5.46
N THR A 174 2.33 4.88 5.03
CA THR A 174 2.45 5.91 3.99
C THR A 174 2.00 7.23 4.58
N THR A 175 2.85 8.25 4.46
CA THR A 175 2.60 9.60 4.96
C THR A 175 2.46 10.57 3.79
N SER A 176 1.60 11.58 3.96
CA SER A 176 1.57 12.72 3.05
C SER A 176 2.86 13.54 3.16
N LEU A 177 3.16 14.35 2.14
CA LEU A 177 4.32 15.27 2.16
C LEU A 177 4.33 16.24 3.36
N ASN A 178 3.15 16.54 3.92
CA ASN A 178 2.95 17.43 5.05
C ASN A 178 2.99 16.72 6.42
N ALA A 179 3.38 15.44 6.44
CA ALA A 179 3.52 14.65 7.66
C ALA A 179 4.95 14.13 7.77
N GLN A 180 5.52 14.21 8.97
CA GLN A 180 6.86 13.73 9.28
C GLN A 180 6.81 12.69 10.38
N ASP A 181 7.64 11.66 10.27
CA ASP A 181 7.81 10.65 11.32
C ASP A 181 8.40 11.34 12.57
N MET A 182 7.80 11.10 13.73
CA MET A 182 8.22 11.66 15.00
C MET A 182 8.67 10.53 15.92
N ASP A 183 9.78 10.75 16.63
CA ASP A 183 10.23 9.81 17.65
C ASP A 183 9.30 9.87 18.87
N ILE A 184 8.86 8.71 19.35
CA ILE A 184 7.92 8.63 20.45
C ILE A 184 8.74 8.64 21.74
N SER A 185 8.90 9.82 22.32
CA SER A 185 9.50 9.95 23.66
C SER A 185 8.56 9.39 24.73
N VAL A 186 9.14 8.84 25.80
CA VAL A 186 8.43 8.28 26.97
C VAL A 186 7.41 9.26 27.57
N GLY A 187 7.65 10.58 27.44
CA GLY A 187 6.74 11.61 27.95
C GLY A 187 5.36 11.65 27.29
N MET A 188 5.25 11.24 26.00
CA MET A 188 3.96 11.19 25.30
C MET A 188 3.10 9.99 25.70
N GLU A 189 3.73 8.91 26.16
CA GLU A 189 3.03 7.70 26.61
C GLU A 189 2.25 7.96 27.89
N ASN A 190 2.80 8.80 28.78
CA ASN A 190 2.17 9.18 30.04
C ASN A 190 0.87 9.97 29.86
N GLN A 191 0.66 10.60 28.69
CA GLN A 191 -0.56 11.36 28.41
C GLN A 191 -1.74 10.48 28.00
N THR A 192 -1.48 9.24 27.58
CA THR A 192 -2.53 8.31 27.15
C THR A 192 -2.14 6.89 27.57
N PRO A 193 -2.58 6.43 28.76
CA PRO A 193 -2.22 5.13 29.31
C PRO A 193 -2.45 3.96 28.35
N GLU A 194 -3.49 4.03 27.50
CA GLU A 194 -3.80 3.03 26.47
C GLU A 194 -2.66 2.83 25.46
N LEU A 195 -1.89 3.89 25.16
CA LEU A 195 -0.73 3.78 24.28
C LEU A 195 0.42 3.04 24.94
N ALA A 196 0.56 3.07 26.27
CA ALA A 196 1.61 2.32 26.98
C ALA A 196 1.50 0.81 26.72
N GLU A 197 0.28 0.30 26.55
CA GLU A 197 -0.04 -1.11 26.33
C GLU A 197 0.08 -1.56 24.86
N CYS A 198 0.38 -0.64 23.94
CA CYS A 198 0.47 -0.96 22.52
C CYS A 198 1.78 -1.69 22.19
N SER A 199 1.68 -2.78 21.43
CA SER A 199 2.83 -3.56 20.95
C SER A 199 3.58 -2.84 19.83
N VAL A 200 2.86 -2.03 19.06
CA VAL A 200 3.41 -1.23 17.97
C VAL A 200 2.84 0.18 18.05
N LYS A 201 3.70 1.19 17.88
CA LYS A 201 3.34 2.61 17.92
C LYS A 201 4.09 3.37 16.84
N ALA A 202 3.43 4.37 16.24
CA ALA A 202 4.05 5.33 15.34
C ALA A 202 3.55 6.74 15.63
N GLY A 203 4.49 7.69 15.68
CA GLY A 203 4.25 9.10 15.92
C GLY A 203 4.40 9.90 14.63
N PHE A 204 3.54 10.88 14.42
CA PHE A 204 3.59 11.76 13.26
C PHE A 204 3.36 13.21 13.67
N GLN A 205 4.14 14.11 13.09
CA GLN A 205 3.95 15.56 13.19
C GLN A 205 3.42 16.10 11.86
N PHE A 206 2.49 17.05 11.91
CA PHE A 206 1.84 17.65 10.74
C PHE A 206 2.18 19.12 10.61
N SER A 207 2.26 19.60 9.36
CA SER A 207 2.26 21.03 9.08
C SER A 207 0.86 21.64 9.33
N PRO A 208 0.75 22.98 9.46
CA PRO A 208 -0.54 23.67 9.62
C PRO A 208 -1.53 23.45 8.47
N GLU A 209 -1.05 23.05 7.30
CA GLU A 209 -1.89 22.72 6.13
C GLU A 209 -2.64 21.38 6.30
N GLY A 210 -2.36 20.65 7.39
CA GLY A 210 -2.83 19.31 7.63
C GLY A 210 -2.02 18.27 6.87
N GLY A 211 -2.31 17.00 7.15
CA GLY A 211 -1.63 15.86 6.56
C GLY A 211 -2.44 14.59 6.69
N ALA A 212 -1.99 13.54 6.02
CA ALA A 212 -2.62 12.23 6.03
C ALA A 212 -1.60 11.15 6.32
N VAL A 213 -2.04 10.12 7.04
CA VAL A 213 -1.26 8.94 7.36
C VAL A 213 -2.11 7.70 7.15
N LEU A 214 -1.49 6.67 6.61
CA LEU A 214 -2.04 5.33 6.52
C LEU A 214 -1.04 4.36 7.11
N LEU A 215 -1.45 3.60 8.13
CA LEU A 215 -0.71 2.52 8.75
C LEU A 215 -1.31 1.19 8.32
N MET A 216 -0.45 0.21 8.05
CA MET A 216 -0.81 -1.11 7.56
C MET A 216 0.00 -2.16 8.31
N VAL A 217 -0.66 -3.19 8.83
CA VAL A 217 0.00 -4.32 9.49
C VAL A 217 -0.05 -5.52 8.56
N ASN A 218 1.07 -6.23 8.46
CA ASN A 218 1.27 -7.39 7.59
C ASN A 218 0.93 -7.07 6.13
N ASP A 219 1.39 -5.90 5.67
CA ASP A 219 1.20 -5.42 4.31
C ASP A 219 1.86 -6.37 3.30
N SER A 220 1.16 -6.62 2.20
CA SER A 220 1.63 -7.37 1.03
C SER A 220 1.17 -6.64 -0.21
N VAL A 221 1.95 -6.71 -1.28
CA VAL A 221 1.66 -6.03 -2.53
C VAL A 221 1.45 -7.08 -3.61
N THR A 222 0.25 -7.11 -4.19
CA THR A 222 -0.03 -7.88 -5.41
C THR A 222 0.13 -6.95 -6.60
N MET A 223 0.85 -7.36 -7.65
CA MET A 223 1.08 -6.51 -8.82
C MET A 223 1.27 -7.29 -10.12
N ILE A 224 1.02 -6.63 -11.25
CA ILE A 224 1.32 -7.14 -12.60
C ILE A 224 2.77 -6.77 -12.93
N ASN A 225 3.60 -7.79 -13.17
CA ASN A 225 5.04 -7.64 -13.43
C ASN A 225 5.44 -8.47 -14.67
N PRO A 226 6.11 -7.89 -15.68
CA PRO A 226 6.48 -6.48 -15.82
C PRO A 226 5.28 -5.58 -16.14
N ALA A 227 5.32 -4.34 -15.65
CA ALA A 227 4.26 -3.35 -15.90
C ALA A 227 4.11 -3.01 -17.41
N SER A 228 5.17 -3.21 -18.21
CA SER A 228 5.15 -3.01 -19.67
C SER A 228 4.20 -3.98 -20.39
N SER A 229 3.88 -5.14 -19.80
CA SER A 229 2.93 -6.10 -20.38
C SER A 229 1.55 -5.50 -20.62
N LEU A 230 1.12 -4.56 -19.77
CA LEU A 230 -0.17 -3.88 -19.87
C LEU A 230 -0.34 -3.05 -21.13
N ARG A 231 0.73 -2.73 -21.86
CA ARG A 231 0.65 -2.02 -23.15
C ARG A 231 -0.18 -2.77 -24.19
N ARG A 232 -0.17 -4.11 -24.14
CA ARG A 232 -0.97 -4.96 -25.05
C ARG A 232 -2.48 -4.72 -24.90
N LEU A 233 -2.91 -4.19 -23.76
CA LEU A 233 -4.32 -3.87 -23.49
C LEU A 233 -4.80 -2.59 -24.18
N LEU A 234 -3.88 -1.76 -24.73
CA LEU A 234 -4.27 -0.56 -25.49
C LEU A 234 -5.01 -0.90 -26.78
N GLU A 235 -4.77 -2.09 -27.34
CA GLU A 235 -5.45 -2.58 -28.55
C GLU A 235 -6.88 -3.07 -28.26
N VAL A 236 -7.20 -3.30 -26.98
CA VAL A 236 -8.51 -3.81 -26.56
C VAL A 236 -9.52 -2.66 -26.49
N LYS A 237 -10.39 -2.59 -27.50
CA LYS A 237 -11.40 -1.52 -27.62
C LYS A 237 -12.26 -1.33 -26.38
N ALA A 238 -12.61 -2.41 -25.67
CA ALA A 238 -13.44 -2.35 -24.46
C ALA A 238 -12.76 -1.60 -23.31
N LEU A 239 -11.42 -1.59 -23.27
CA LEU A 239 -10.63 -0.95 -22.22
C LEU A 239 -10.24 0.50 -22.55
N ARG A 240 -10.57 1.00 -23.74
CA ARG A 240 -10.31 2.39 -24.12
C ARG A 240 -10.96 3.36 -23.12
N ASP A 241 -10.23 4.39 -22.71
CA ASP A 241 -10.68 5.38 -21.72
C ASP A 241 -10.94 4.84 -20.31
N HIS A 242 -10.53 3.61 -20.03
CA HIS A 242 -10.58 3.03 -18.70
C HIS A 242 -9.24 3.15 -17.99
N VAL A 243 -9.27 2.84 -16.70
CA VAL A 243 -8.08 2.62 -15.89
C VAL A 243 -8.05 1.18 -15.43
N ILE A 244 -6.86 0.65 -15.20
CA ILE A 244 -6.64 -0.70 -14.68
C ILE A 244 -5.88 -0.61 -13.36
N VAL A 245 -6.28 -1.42 -12.40
CA VAL A 245 -5.56 -1.63 -11.15
C VAL A 245 -4.34 -2.51 -11.43
N SER A 246 -3.16 -1.91 -11.49
CA SER A 246 -1.90 -2.62 -11.76
C SER A 246 -1.24 -3.18 -10.51
N GLU A 247 -1.57 -2.62 -9.35
CA GLU A 247 -0.94 -2.93 -8.06
C GLU A 247 -1.94 -2.69 -6.93
N VAL A 248 -1.98 -3.57 -5.93
CA VAL A 248 -2.85 -3.49 -4.77
C VAL A 248 -2.08 -3.86 -3.52
N HIS A 249 -2.18 -3.01 -2.49
CA HIS A 249 -1.78 -3.35 -1.13
C HIS A 249 -2.88 -4.12 -0.43
N ARG A 250 -2.51 -5.15 0.30
CA ARG A 250 -3.39 -5.94 1.16
C ARG A 250 -2.78 -6.04 2.55
N CYS A 251 -3.58 -5.80 3.58
CA CYS A 251 -3.12 -5.85 4.97
C CYS A 251 -4.13 -6.55 5.87
N THR A 252 -3.67 -7.03 7.03
CA THR A 252 -4.53 -7.66 8.05
C THR A 252 -5.19 -6.63 8.95
N SER A 253 -4.66 -5.42 9.02
CA SER A 253 -5.13 -4.37 9.90
C SER A 253 -4.64 -3.02 9.36
N TYR A 254 -5.47 -1.99 9.49
CA TYR A 254 -5.12 -0.66 9.03
C TYR A 254 -5.63 0.42 9.97
N ALA A 255 -4.93 1.55 9.98
CA ALA A 255 -5.41 2.80 10.54
C ALA A 255 -5.17 3.93 9.55
N ARG A 256 -6.25 4.63 9.16
CA ARG A 256 -6.14 5.86 8.38
C ARG A 256 -6.45 7.07 9.24
N TYR A 257 -5.65 8.10 9.05
CA TYR A 257 -5.79 9.36 9.75
C TYR A 257 -5.66 10.53 8.78
N LEU A 258 -6.61 11.46 8.85
CA LEU A 258 -6.55 12.76 8.20
C LEU A 258 -6.55 13.82 9.30
N ALA A 259 -5.43 14.52 9.42
CA ALA A 259 -5.24 15.58 10.40
C ALA A 259 -6.17 16.77 10.10
N SER A 260 -6.66 17.41 11.17
CA SER A 260 -7.31 18.72 11.05
C SER A 260 -6.25 19.81 11.01
N SER A 261 -6.62 21.03 10.62
CA SER A 261 -5.75 22.22 10.66
C SER A 261 -5.20 22.54 12.07
N HIS A 262 -5.82 21.99 13.11
CA HIS A 262 -5.42 22.20 14.51
C HIS A 262 -4.61 21.04 15.09
N THR A 263 -4.46 19.94 14.35
CA THR A 263 -3.70 18.77 14.80
C THR A 263 -2.23 18.99 14.47
N LYS A 264 -1.39 19.22 15.49
CA LYS A 264 0.07 19.33 15.31
C LYS A 264 0.76 17.98 15.25
N ASP A 265 0.30 17.03 16.05
CA ASP A 265 0.88 15.69 16.16
C ASP A 265 -0.20 14.63 16.46
N ILE A 266 0.16 13.38 16.21
CA ILE A 266 -0.62 12.20 16.56
C ILE A 266 0.34 11.05 16.87
N VAL A 267 0.01 10.26 17.88
CA VAL A 267 0.60 8.94 18.10
C VAL A 267 -0.51 7.92 17.93
N ILE A 268 -0.27 6.93 17.06
CA ILE A 268 -1.21 5.83 16.77
C ILE A 268 -0.53 4.54 17.19
N GLY A 269 -1.23 3.72 17.96
CA GLY A 269 -0.75 2.42 18.44
C GLY A 269 -1.73 1.30 18.16
N LEU A 270 -1.22 0.08 18.05
CA LEU A 270 -2.01 -1.14 17.99
C LEU A 270 -1.84 -1.90 19.31
N LYS A 271 -2.94 -2.02 20.05
CA LYS A 271 -3.02 -2.83 21.26
C LYS A 271 -3.21 -4.30 20.87
N SER A 272 -2.28 -5.15 21.28
CA SER A 272 -2.39 -6.60 21.10
C SER A 272 -3.21 -7.22 22.24
N PRO A 273 -3.90 -8.35 22.01
CA PRO A 273 -4.55 -9.09 23.09
C PRO A 273 -3.52 -9.52 24.14
N SER A 274 -3.77 -9.23 25.42
CA SER A 274 -2.91 -9.70 26.50
C SER A 274 -3.09 -11.21 26.69
N LEU A 275 -2.01 -11.99 26.60
CA LEU A 275 -2.02 -13.46 26.75
C LEU A 275 -2.33 -13.95 28.19
N GLY A 276 -2.43 -13.05 29.17
CA GLY A 276 -2.45 -13.39 30.61
C GLY A 276 -3.82 -13.43 31.29
N SER A 277 -4.93 -13.10 30.62
CA SER A 277 -6.26 -13.14 31.22
C SER A 277 -7.18 -14.13 30.49
N PRO A 278 -7.53 -15.28 31.10
CA PRO A 278 -8.38 -16.29 30.48
C PRO A 278 -9.83 -15.82 30.25
N SER A 279 -10.22 -14.66 30.79
CA SER A 279 -11.61 -14.20 30.85
C SER A 279 -12.03 -13.21 29.75
N ALA A 280 -11.10 -12.69 28.95
CA ALA A 280 -11.44 -11.79 27.84
C ALA A 280 -10.36 -11.83 26.74
N ARG A 281 -10.59 -12.60 25.67
CA ARG A 281 -9.83 -12.43 24.42
C ARG A 281 -10.29 -11.14 23.75
N THR A 282 -9.74 -10.02 24.18
CA THR A 282 -10.01 -8.72 23.55
C THR A 282 -9.40 -8.73 22.15
N ALA A 283 -10.19 -8.35 21.14
CA ALA A 283 -9.70 -8.19 19.78
C ALA A 283 -8.57 -7.12 19.74
N PRO A 284 -7.61 -7.21 18.81
CA PRO A 284 -6.63 -6.13 18.62
C PRO A 284 -7.35 -4.81 18.35
N GLU A 285 -6.82 -3.72 18.88
CA GLU A 285 -7.48 -2.41 18.83
C GLU A 285 -6.49 -1.30 18.48
N TRP A 286 -6.87 -0.45 17.52
CA TRP A 286 -6.10 0.76 17.23
C TRP A 286 -6.49 1.88 18.17
N VAL A 287 -5.49 2.44 18.85
CA VAL A 287 -5.66 3.57 19.77
C VAL A 287 -4.84 4.77 19.31
N ARG A 288 -5.19 5.95 19.82
CA ARG A 288 -4.52 7.22 19.47
C ARG A 288 -4.57 8.21 20.61
N ASN A 289 -3.57 9.08 20.73
CA ASN A 289 -3.49 10.09 21.80
C ASN A 289 -4.44 11.29 21.61
N ASN A 290 -4.89 11.58 20.39
CA ASN A 290 -5.73 12.74 20.08
C ASN A 290 -7.03 12.33 19.39
N ARG A 291 -8.14 13.00 19.76
CA ARG A 291 -9.48 12.76 19.20
C ARG A 291 -9.83 13.61 17.99
N THR A 292 -9.05 14.66 17.68
CA THR A 292 -9.25 15.52 16.49
C THR A 292 -8.97 14.76 15.18
N GLY A 293 -9.29 15.40 14.06
CA GLY A 293 -9.11 14.79 12.72
C GLY A 293 -10.10 13.67 12.41
N ASN A 294 -9.98 13.10 11.20
CA ASN A 294 -10.78 11.96 10.78
C ASN A 294 -9.95 10.68 10.91
N PHE A 295 -10.38 9.79 11.80
CA PHE A 295 -9.72 8.51 12.06
C PHE A 295 -10.68 7.36 11.75
N LYS A 296 -10.21 6.39 10.97
CA LYS A 296 -10.90 5.12 10.77
C LYS A 296 -9.87 4.01 10.85
N ALA A 297 -10.15 2.99 11.64
CA ALA A 297 -9.26 1.86 11.80
C ALA A 297 -10.03 0.55 11.92
N ARG A 298 -9.38 -0.53 11.50
CA ARG A 298 -9.84 -1.91 11.64
C ARG A 298 -8.65 -2.79 11.94
N ALA A 299 -8.83 -3.75 12.84
CA ALA A 299 -7.85 -4.77 13.10
C ALA A 299 -8.52 -6.13 13.01
N ASP A 300 -7.89 -7.05 12.29
CA ASP A 300 -8.34 -8.45 12.19
C ASP A 300 -7.39 -9.35 12.97
N SER A 301 -7.94 -10.18 13.85
CA SER A 301 -7.19 -11.21 14.59
C SER A 301 -7.01 -12.50 13.79
N SER A 302 -7.70 -12.66 12.65
CA SER A 302 -7.64 -13.88 11.84
C SER A 302 -6.32 -14.05 11.07
N GLY A 303 -5.52 -12.98 10.96
CA GLY A 303 -4.31 -12.95 10.13
C GLY A 303 -4.58 -12.87 8.63
N GLN A 304 -5.84 -12.80 8.20
CA GLN A 304 -6.21 -12.70 6.78
C GLN A 304 -6.05 -11.27 6.26
N ARG A 305 -5.41 -11.12 5.09
CA ARG A 305 -5.18 -9.82 4.43
C ARG A 305 -6.41 -9.38 3.65
N ARG A 306 -7.45 -8.92 4.37
CA ARG A 306 -8.79 -8.60 3.85
C ARG A 306 -9.04 -7.11 3.60
N TYR A 307 -8.07 -6.24 3.92
CA TYR A 307 -8.21 -4.81 3.70
C TYR A 307 -7.35 -4.35 2.52
N TYR A 308 -7.85 -3.38 1.76
CA TYR A 308 -7.29 -2.88 0.50
C TYR A 308 -7.01 -1.37 0.59
N PRO A 309 -5.99 -0.96 1.35
CA PRO A 309 -5.81 0.43 1.74
C PRO A 309 -5.18 1.33 0.66
N LEU A 310 -4.39 0.76 -0.27
CA LEU A 310 -3.72 1.47 -1.35
C LEU A 310 -3.76 0.64 -2.64
N TYR A 311 -3.89 1.32 -3.78
CA TYR A 311 -3.81 0.68 -5.09
C TYR A 311 -3.27 1.65 -6.15
N LYS A 312 -2.65 1.12 -7.20
CA LYS A 312 -2.12 1.90 -8.32
C LYS A 312 -3.01 1.70 -9.54
N LEU A 313 -3.38 2.81 -10.16
CA LEU A 313 -4.14 2.82 -11.40
C LEU A 313 -3.22 3.23 -12.56
N VAL A 314 -3.35 2.54 -13.68
CA VAL A 314 -2.73 2.93 -14.96
C VAL A 314 -3.81 3.27 -15.99
N SER A 315 -3.55 4.26 -16.82
CA SER A 315 -4.50 4.74 -17.82
C SER A 315 -4.39 3.96 -19.12
N MET A 316 -5.53 3.50 -19.66
CA MET A 316 -5.64 2.91 -21.00
C MET A 316 -6.04 3.99 -22.02
N ARG A 317 -5.30 5.10 -21.99
CA ARG A 317 -5.41 6.16 -22.99
C ARG A 317 -4.11 6.21 -23.76
N ASP A 318 -4.22 6.31 -25.08
CA ASP A 318 -3.05 6.48 -25.91
C ASP A 318 -2.40 7.83 -25.60
N ALA A 319 -1.09 7.81 -25.34
CA ALA A 319 -0.32 9.03 -25.10
C ALA A 319 -0.37 10.01 -26.29
N SER A 320 -0.68 9.48 -27.48
CA SER A 320 -0.78 10.21 -28.74
C SER A 320 -1.89 11.26 -28.77
N ASP A 321 -2.96 11.13 -27.97
CA ASP A 321 -4.02 12.14 -27.92
C ASP A 321 -3.56 13.47 -27.29
N ASN A 322 -2.52 13.44 -26.44
CA ASN A 322 -1.94 14.65 -25.86
C ASN A 322 -0.84 15.27 -26.73
N THR A 323 -0.14 14.48 -27.54
CA THR A 323 0.98 14.95 -28.39
C THR A 323 0.58 15.31 -29.81
N ARG A 324 -0.65 15.00 -30.26
CA ARG A 324 -1.14 15.38 -31.61
C ARG A 324 -1.23 16.90 -31.87
N ARG A 325 -0.84 17.74 -30.91
CA ARG A 325 -0.69 19.20 -31.05
C ARG A 325 0.75 19.72 -31.00
N ARG A 326 1.80 18.89 -30.89
CA ARG A 326 3.20 19.34 -30.97
C ARG A 326 4.06 18.42 -31.83
N HIS A 327 4.34 18.88 -33.04
CA HIS A 327 5.57 18.72 -33.83
C HIS A 327 6.55 17.58 -33.43
N SER A 328 6.78 16.62 -34.32
CA SER A 328 7.90 16.62 -35.29
C SER A 328 8.07 15.21 -35.84
N LEU A 329 8.11 15.12 -37.17
CA LEU A 329 8.64 13.96 -37.88
C LEU A 329 10.12 13.77 -37.54
N ASP A 330 10.60 12.54 -37.71
CA ASP A 330 12.01 12.14 -37.80
C ASP A 330 12.72 11.87 -36.45
N ASN A 331 12.41 10.71 -35.85
CA ASN A 331 13.41 9.83 -35.25
C ASN A 331 12.77 8.48 -34.83
N PRO A 332 13.00 7.38 -35.57
CA PRO A 332 12.64 6.03 -35.13
C PRO A 332 13.72 5.54 -34.17
N VAL A 333 13.79 6.14 -32.98
CA VAL A 333 14.54 5.54 -31.88
C VAL A 333 13.63 4.45 -31.34
N GLU A 334 14.16 3.23 -31.32
CA GLU A 334 13.51 2.03 -30.80
C GLU A 334 12.76 2.38 -29.50
N ASP A 335 11.45 2.17 -29.55
CA ASP A 335 10.44 2.52 -28.55
C ASP A 335 10.57 1.57 -27.34
N GLU A 336 11.74 1.62 -26.71
CA GLU A 336 12.07 1.02 -25.42
C GLU A 336 10.98 1.42 -24.44
N ALA A 337 10.37 0.40 -23.85
CA ALA A 337 8.96 0.40 -23.50
C ALA A 337 8.61 1.31 -22.31
N SER A 338 8.48 2.62 -22.58
CA SER A 338 8.02 3.61 -21.61
C SER A 338 6.80 3.10 -20.82
N PRO A 339 6.87 3.05 -19.48
CA PRO A 339 5.78 2.49 -18.68
C PRO A 339 4.48 3.25 -18.94
N LEU A 340 3.34 2.54 -18.89
CA LEU A 340 2.03 3.18 -19.02
C LEU A 340 1.88 4.31 -18.00
N HIS A 341 1.18 5.37 -18.41
CA HIS A 341 0.93 6.52 -17.55
C HIS A 341 0.13 6.11 -16.32
N VAL A 342 0.65 6.47 -15.15
CA VAL A 342 -0.09 6.36 -13.89
C VAL A 342 -1.31 7.27 -13.99
N ALA A 343 -2.50 6.74 -13.72
CA ALA A 343 -3.71 7.54 -13.73
C ALA A 343 -3.62 8.59 -12.60
N VAL A 344 -3.95 9.83 -12.92
CA VAL A 344 -3.93 10.94 -11.97
C VAL A 344 -5.37 11.22 -11.52
N PRO A 345 -5.62 11.52 -10.23
CA PRO A 345 -6.94 11.94 -9.79
C PRO A 345 -7.42 13.14 -10.64
N PRO A 346 -8.63 13.09 -11.23
CA PRO A 346 -9.06 14.03 -12.27
C PRO A 346 -9.27 15.48 -11.79
N TRP A 347 -9.03 15.78 -10.52
CA TRP A 347 -9.07 17.13 -9.99
C TRP A 347 -7.72 17.63 -9.53
N MET A 348 -6.66 16.83 -9.64
CA MET A 348 -5.32 17.35 -9.57
C MET A 348 -5.00 18.04 -10.89
N PRO A 349 -4.38 19.22 -10.87
CA PRO A 349 -3.84 19.80 -12.09
C PRO A 349 -2.84 18.82 -12.70
N HIS A 350 -2.86 18.70 -14.03
CA HIS A 350 -1.78 18.01 -14.75
C HIS A 350 -0.51 18.81 -14.48
N ALA A 351 0.41 18.22 -13.73
CA ALA A 351 1.71 18.80 -13.42
C ALA A 351 2.59 18.81 -14.67
#